data_AF-A0A6G1RV79-F1
#
_entry.id   AF-A0A6G1RV79-F1
#
_cell.length_a   1.000
_cell.length_b   1.000
_cell.length_c   1.000
_cell.angle_alpha   90.00
_cell.angle_beta   90.00
_cell.angle_gamma   90.00
#
_symmetry.space_group_name_H-M   'P 1'
#
loop_
_entity.id
_entity.type
_entity.pdbx_description
1 polymer ?
#
loop_
_entity_poly.entity_id
_entity_poly.type
_entity_poly.pdbx_seq_one_letter_code
_entity_poly.pdbx_strand_id
1 'polypeptide(L)'
;IHQWFAPAWPRRAKIAIGLLEFVEEIFHGTYGNFYICEASFRNVGYNDKYDFKMVNLRKVATEMTIRGFLKGRHCEQNVDCTYGKDCMATCDKLMKQCKSDVVQPNLAKVCGLLQDYLLYGAPLELKEELQKQLRTCMTLSGLASQMEVHHSLVLNNLKTLLWKKISNTKYS
;
A
#
# COMPACT_ATOMS: atom_id res chain seq x y z
N ILE A 1 -11.88 -11.83 -7.77
CA ILE A 1 -10.86 -12.59 -6.99
C ILE A 1 -11.10 -14.07 -7.27
N HIS A 2 -10.12 -14.82 -7.78
CA HIS A 2 -10.25 -16.26 -8.00
C HIS A 2 -10.21 -16.97 -6.63
N GLN A 3 -11.35 -16.99 -5.95
CA GLN A 3 -11.52 -17.40 -4.55
C GLN A 3 -11.14 -18.87 -4.28
N TRP A 4 -11.20 -19.72 -5.31
CA TRP A 4 -11.00 -21.17 -5.19
C TRP A 4 -9.54 -21.58 -4.96
N PHE A 5 -8.58 -20.74 -5.36
CA PHE A 5 -7.14 -21.01 -5.20
C PHE A 5 -6.46 -20.09 -4.19
N ALA A 6 -7.22 -19.29 -3.45
CA ALA A 6 -6.67 -18.42 -2.43
C ALA A 6 -6.23 -19.25 -1.20
N PRO A 7 -5.06 -18.95 -0.59
CA PRO A 7 -4.65 -19.63 0.63
C PRO A 7 -5.67 -19.49 1.76
N ALA A 8 -5.62 -20.43 2.72
CA ALA A 8 -6.35 -20.29 3.98
C ALA A 8 -6.04 -18.93 4.64
N TRP A 9 -7.01 -18.38 5.37
CA TRP A 9 -6.92 -17.03 5.93
C TRP A 9 -5.61 -16.75 6.71
N PRO A 10 -5.08 -17.66 7.57
CA PRO A 10 -3.82 -17.41 8.27
C PRO A 10 -2.62 -17.20 7.34
N ARG A 11 -2.58 -17.92 6.20
CA ARG A 11 -1.54 -17.74 5.18
C ARG A 11 -1.69 -16.41 4.45
N ARG A 12 -2.93 -15.98 4.17
CA ARG A 12 -3.22 -14.64 3.63
C ARG A 12 -2.78 -13.54 4.59
N ALA A 13 -3.02 -13.70 5.89
CA ALA A 13 -2.54 -12.78 6.92
C ALA A 13 -1.00 -12.70 6.94
N LYS A 14 -0.30 -13.85 6.85
CA LYS A 14 1.18 -13.88 6.73
C LYS A 14 1.68 -13.11 5.50
N ILE A 15 1.07 -13.33 4.33
CA ILE A 15 1.43 -12.60 3.09
C ILE A 15 1.18 -11.10 3.26
N ALA A 16 0.07 -10.71 3.88
CA ALA A 16 -0.27 -9.31 4.11
C ALA A 16 0.72 -8.61 5.05
N ILE A 17 1.20 -9.30 6.09
CA ILE A 17 2.27 -8.78 6.96
C ILE A 17 3.53 -8.49 6.15
N GLY A 18 3.97 -9.43 5.31
CA GLY A 18 5.15 -9.21 4.46
C GLY A 18 4.98 -8.06 3.45
N LEU A 19 3.76 -7.82 2.94
CA LEU A 19 3.47 -6.65 2.10
C LEU A 19 3.53 -5.34 2.91
N LEU A 20 3.04 -5.34 4.15
CA LEU A 20 3.13 -4.17 5.04
C LEU A 20 4.59 -3.87 5.42
N GLU A 21 5.39 -4.89 5.69
CA GLU A 21 6.84 -4.77 5.94
C GLU A 21 7.57 -4.19 4.71
N PHE A 22 7.23 -4.67 3.51
CA PHE A 22 7.78 -4.11 2.28
C PHE A 22 7.43 -2.62 2.11
N VAL A 23 6.19 -2.21 2.44
CA VAL A 23 5.80 -0.79 2.40
C VAL A 23 6.63 0.07 3.36
N GLU A 24 6.92 -0.45 4.55
CA GLU A 24 7.76 0.22 5.54
C GLU A 24 9.21 0.37 5.05
N GLU A 25 9.78 -0.69 4.49
CA GLU A 25 11.15 -0.72 3.96
C GLU A 25 11.37 0.29 2.83
N ILE A 26 10.44 0.36 1.88
CA ILE A 26 10.58 1.26 0.71
C ILE A 26 10.25 2.74 1.01
N PHE A 27 9.71 3.02 2.20
CA PHE A 27 9.46 4.37 2.69
C PHE A 27 10.62 4.89 3.55
N HIS A 28 11.25 4.05 4.37
CA HIS A 28 12.37 4.44 5.24
C HIS A 28 13.76 4.06 4.68
N GLY A 29 13.87 3.86 3.36
CA GLY A 29 15.10 3.40 2.72
C GLY A 29 16.21 4.45 2.71
N THR A 30 17.46 4.00 2.85
CA THR A 30 18.68 4.84 2.75
C THR A 30 18.85 5.55 1.41
N TYR A 31 18.08 5.14 0.39
CA TYR A 31 18.11 5.67 -0.97
C TYR A 31 16.95 6.64 -1.28
N GLY A 32 16.22 7.08 -0.25
CA GLY A 32 15.05 7.96 -0.36
C GLY A 32 13.74 7.19 -0.53
N ASN A 33 12.65 7.94 -0.69
CA ASN A 33 11.31 7.36 -0.77
C ASN A 33 11.06 6.69 -2.13
N PHE A 34 10.43 5.52 -2.10
CA PHE A 34 9.88 4.87 -3.29
C PHE A 34 8.37 4.78 -3.21
N TYR A 35 7.72 4.73 -4.37
CA TYR A 35 6.28 4.61 -4.51
C TYR A 35 5.90 3.40 -5.36
N ILE A 36 4.90 2.65 -4.92
CA ILE A 36 4.25 1.60 -5.71
C ILE A 36 3.23 2.28 -6.62
N CYS A 37 3.55 2.48 -7.89
CA CYS A 37 2.72 3.21 -8.86
C CYS A 37 1.77 2.32 -9.69
N GLU A 38 1.57 1.08 -9.24
CA GLU A 38 0.49 0.20 -9.66
C GLU A 38 0.23 -0.86 -8.58
N ALA A 39 -0.46 -0.46 -7.52
CA ALA A 39 -0.92 -1.33 -6.45
C ALA A 39 -2.04 -2.25 -7.00
N SER A 40 -1.68 -3.50 -7.26
CA SER A 40 -2.62 -4.52 -7.74
C SER A 40 -2.16 -5.92 -7.33
N PHE A 41 -3.10 -6.84 -7.13
CA PHE A 41 -2.82 -8.27 -6.95
C PHE A 41 -1.98 -8.90 -8.06
N ARG A 42 -1.94 -8.28 -9.25
CA ARG A 42 -1.09 -8.75 -10.37
C ARG A 42 0.40 -8.47 -10.17
N ASN A 43 0.73 -7.51 -9.29
CA ASN A 43 2.09 -7.07 -9.05
C ASN A 43 2.65 -7.60 -7.71
N VAL A 44 1.85 -8.35 -6.96
CA VAL A 44 2.24 -9.00 -5.70
C VAL A 44 2.06 -10.52 -5.79
N GLY A 45 2.91 -11.26 -5.08
CA GLY A 45 2.88 -12.72 -5.03
C GLY A 45 3.47 -13.23 -3.73
N TYR A 46 3.71 -14.55 -3.67
CA TYR A 46 4.31 -15.21 -2.52
C TYR A 46 5.05 -16.49 -2.96
N ASN A 47 6.01 -16.95 -2.15
CA ASN A 47 6.72 -18.22 -2.38
C ASN A 47 5.97 -19.43 -1.76
N ASP A 48 6.50 -20.65 -1.87
CA ASP A 48 5.89 -21.86 -1.31
C ASP A 48 5.71 -21.83 0.22
N LYS A 49 6.45 -20.95 0.91
CA LYS A 49 6.36 -20.72 2.36
C LYS A 49 5.36 -19.61 2.73
N TYR A 50 4.64 -19.06 1.74
CA TYR A 50 3.73 -17.91 1.90
C TYR A 50 4.44 -16.62 2.37
N ASP A 51 5.72 -16.48 2.06
CA ASP A 51 6.44 -15.21 2.24
C ASP A 51 6.14 -14.30 1.07
N PHE A 52 5.80 -13.04 1.36
CA PHE A 52 5.47 -12.03 0.36
C PHE A 52 6.61 -11.81 -0.66
N LYS A 53 6.23 -11.54 -1.91
CA LYS A 53 7.11 -11.11 -2.98
C LYS A 53 6.47 -10.01 -3.80
N MET A 54 7.23 -8.95 -4.06
CA MET A 54 6.91 -7.98 -5.11
C MET A 54 7.31 -8.58 -6.46
N VAL A 55 6.34 -9.07 -7.24
CA VAL A 55 6.63 -9.81 -8.49
C VAL A 55 6.97 -8.88 -9.65
N ASN A 56 6.56 -7.62 -9.59
CA ASN A 56 6.82 -6.64 -10.64
C ASN A 56 7.42 -5.34 -10.10
N LEU A 57 8.74 -5.37 -9.83
CA LEU A 57 9.47 -4.20 -9.32
C LEU A 57 9.46 -3.00 -10.29
N ARG A 58 9.14 -3.18 -11.57
CA ARG A 58 8.98 -2.06 -12.52
C ARG A 58 7.81 -1.14 -12.17
N LYS A 59 6.93 -1.58 -11.26
CA LYS A 59 5.82 -0.79 -10.72
C LYS A 59 6.19 -0.01 -9.48
N VAL A 60 7.44 -0.11 -9.02
CA VAL A 60 8.00 0.71 -7.95
C VAL A 60 8.90 1.76 -8.57
N ALA A 61 8.70 3.03 -8.23
CA ALA A 61 9.46 4.15 -8.75
C ALA A 61 10.03 5.00 -7.61
N THR A 62 11.20 5.60 -7.83
CA THR A 62 11.76 6.54 -6.87
C THR A 62 10.96 7.84 -6.87
N GLU A 63 10.99 8.54 -5.74
CA GLU A 63 10.44 9.90 -5.64
C GLU A 63 11.01 10.82 -6.72
N MET A 64 12.31 10.71 -7.01
CA MET A 64 12.99 11.52 -8.02
C MET A 64 12.45 11.27 -9.43
N THR A 65 12.20 10.01 -9.81
CA THR A 65 11.62 9.66 -11.11
C THR A 65 10.22 10.27 -11.26
N ILE A 66 9.40 10.20 -10.21
CA ILE A 66 8.04 10.76 -10.23
C ILE A 66 8.08 12.28 -10.28
N ARG A 67 8.89 12.93 -9.44
CA ARG A 67 9.09 14.39 -9.48
C ARG A 67 9.57 14.85 -10.85
N GLY A 68 10.48 14.10 -11.48
CA GLY A 68 10.95 14.36 -12.84
C GLY A 68 9.84 14.30 -13.90
N PHE A 69 8.94 13.31 -13.81
CA PHE A 69 7.78 13.18 -14.69
C PHE A 69 6.77 14.33 -14.54
N LEU A 70 6.57 14.80 -13.31
CA LEU A 70 5.56 15.83 -12.98
C LEU A 70 6.06 17.26 -13.24
N LYS A 71 7.37 17.49 -13.14
CA LYS A 71 7.97 18.82 -13.21
C LYS A 71 7.64 19.54 -14.53
N GLY A 72 6.94 20.67 -14.42
CA GLY A 72 6.57 21.50 -15.56
C GLY A 72 5.54 20.86 -16.51
N ARG A 73 4.95 19.72 -16.13
CA ARG A 73 3.96 19.02 -16.94
C ARG A 73 2.64 19.79 -16.92
N HIS A 74 2.13 20.12 -18.11
CA HIS A 74 0.80 20.74 -18.26
C HIS A 74 -0.30 19.77 -17.82
N CYS A 75 -1.36 20.29 -17.20
CA CYS A 75 -2.53 19.53 -16.78
C CYS A 75 -3.81 20.36 -16.81
N GLU A 76 -4.93 19.68 -17.05
CA GLU A 76 -6.28 20.22 -16.88
C GLU A 76 -6.94 19.64 -15.62
N GLN A 77 -6.61 18.38 -15.29
CA GLN A 77 -7.18 17.60 -14.20
C GLN A 77 -6.10 16.73 -13.53
N ASN A 78 -6.37 16.27 -12.30
CA ASN A 78 -5.39 15.49 -11.53
C ASN A 78 -4.95 14.18 -12.23
N VAL A 79 -5.83 13.56 -13.03
CA VAL A 79 -5.47 12.33 -13.75
C VAL A 79 -4.34 12.56 -14.77
N ASP A 80 -4.18 13.78 -15.29
CA ASP A 80 -3.07 14.13 -16.20
C ASP A 80 -1.71 14.12 -15.48
N CYS A 81 -1.75 14.22 -14.14
CA CYS A 81 -0.62 14.18 -13.21
C CYS A 81 -0.43 12.80 -12.58
N THR A 82 -0.79 11.73 -13.29
CA THR A 82 -0.63 10.35 -12.82
C THR A 82 0.59 9.70 -13.46
N TYR A 83 1.56 9.34 -12.63
CA TYR A 83 2.66 8.46 -13.03
C TYR A 83 2.22 6.99 -12.87
N GLY A 84 2.46 6.17 -13.90
CA GLY A 84 2.00 4.78 -13.90
C GLY A 84 0.47 4.69 -13.89
N LYS A 85 -0.09 4.01 -12.89
CA LYS A 85 -1.54 3.81 -12.77
C LYS A 85 -2.15 4.55 -11.57
N ASP A 86 -1.41 4.71 -10.47
CA ASP A 86 -1.96 5.21 -9.21
C ASP A 86 -0.98 6.08 -8.38
N CYS A 87 0.10 6.58 -8.97
CA CYS A 87 0.89 7.66 -8.38
C CYS A 87 0.40 9.00 -8.91
N MET A 88 -0.71 9.47 -8.37
CA MET A 88 -1.36 10.71 -8.79
C MET A 88 -0.90 11.90 -7.92
N ALA A 89 -0.52 12.98 -8.58
CA ALA A 89 -0.33 14.30 -7.97
C ALA A 89 -1.54 15.22 -8.29
N THR A 90 -1.58 16.40 -7.67
CA THR A 90 -2.62 17.39 -7.96
C THR A 90 -2.24 18.27 -9.15
N CYS A 91 -3.23 18.66 -9.94
CA CYS A 91 -3.10 19.69 -10.95
C CYS A 91 -3.33 21.07 -10.31
N ASP A 92 -2.35 21.97 -10.43
CA ASP A 92 -2.55 23.37 -10.10
C ASP A 92 -3.42 24.02 -11.17
N LYS A 93 -4.68 24.32 -10.84
CA LYS A 93 -5.64 24.88 -11.81
C LYS A 93 -5.28 26.28 -12.28
N LEU A 94 -4.51 27.05 -11.49
CA LEU A 94 -4.09 28.40 -11.84
C LEU A 94 -2.89 28.34 -12.79
N MET A 95 -1.89 27.54 -12.43
CA MET A 95 -0.66 27.41 -13.22
C MET A 95 -0.80 26.42 -14.38
N LYS A 96 -1.88 25.65 -14.42
CA LYS A 96 -2.11 24.52 -15.34
C LYS A 96 -0.94 23.53 -15.34
N GLN A 97 -0.34 23.31 -14.18
CA GLN A 97 0.85 22.47 -14.03
C GLN A 97 0.70 21.48 -12.88
N CYS A 98 1.27 20.29 -13.07
CA CYS A 98 1.29 19.28 -12.03
C CYS A 98 2.14 19.70 -10.85
N LYS A 99 1.62 19.53 -9.63
CA LYS A 99 2.44 19.54 -8.41
C LYS A 99 3.37 18.32 -8.42
N SER A 100 4.48 18.42 -7.70
CA SER A 100 5.52 17.38 -7.71
C SER A 100 5.29 16.27 -6.68
N ASP A 101 4.35 16.46 -5.74
CA ASP A 101 4.11 15.54 -4.65
C ASP A 101 2.90 14.63 -4.92
N VAL A 102 3.08 13.33 -4.70
CA VAL A 102 2.01 12.33 -4.80
C VAL A 102 1.05 12.47 -3.63
N VAL A 103 -0.25 12.41 -3.90
CA VAL A 103 -1.30 12.63 -2.89
C VAL A 103 -1.48 11.44 -1.96
N GLN A 104 -1.43 10.22 -2.51
CA GLN A 104 -1.75 9.00 -1.79
C GLN A 104 -0.49 8.19 -1.47
N PRO A 105 -0.24 7.84 -0.20
CA PRO A 105 0.92 7.05 0.20
C PRO A 105 0.77 5.57 -0.19
N ASN A 106 1.89 4.85 -0.22
CA ASN A 106 1.90 3.39 -0.46
C ASN A 106 0.98 2.63 0.50
N LEU A 107 1.01 3.01 1.77
CA LEU A 107 0.22 2.35 2.82
C LEU A 107 -1.28 2.42 2.55
N ALA A 108 -1.80 3.59 2.15
CA ALA A 108 -3.22 3.74 1.81
C ALA A 108 -3.63 2.85 0.63
N LYS A 109 -2.80 2.80 -0.42
CA LYS A 109 -3.03 1.96 -1.60
C LYS A 109 -3.02 0.47 -1.26
N VAL A 110 -2.04 0.05 -0.48
CA VAL A 110 -1.92 -1.32 0.00
C VAL A 110 -3.09 -1.71 0.89
N CYS A 111 -3.56 -0.83 1.77
CA CYS A 111 -4.75 -1.10 2.58
C CYS A 111 -6.02 -1.27 1.75
N GLY A 112 -6.15 -0.56 0.62
CA GLY A 112 -7.21 -0.80 -0.36
C GLY A 112 -7.16 -2.22 -0.94
N LEU A 113 -5.97 -2.71 -1.31
CA LEU A 113 -5.80 -4.09 -1.75
C LEU A 113 -6.11 -5.09 -0.63
N LEU A 114 -5.61 -4.83 0.58
CA LEU A 114 -5.76 -5.72 1.72
C LEU A 114 -7.21 -5.81 2.21
N GLN A 115 -8.04 -4.81 1.94
CA GLN A 115 -9.44 -4.80 2.35
C GLN A 115 -10.20 -6.02 1.84
N ASP A 116 -10.24 -6.21 0.53
CA ASP A 116 -10.93 -7.36 -0.05
C ASP A 116 -10.19 -8.67 0.26
N TYR A 117 -8.85 -8.61 0.31
CA TYR A 117 -8.01 -9.78 0.52
C TYR A 117 -8.16 -10.39 1.92
N LEU A 118 -8.28 -9.57 2.96
CA LEU A 118 -8.27 -10.02 4.34
C LEU A 118 -9.66 -10.13 4.95
N LEU A 119 -10.64 -9.30 4.55
CA LEU A 119 -12.00 -9.38 5.12
C LEU A 119 -12.76 -10.63 4.67
N TYR A 120 -12.42 -11.17 3.49
CA TYR A 120 -12.97 -12.43 3.03
C TYR A 120 -12.49 -13.60 3.90
N GLY A 121 -13.42 -14.31 4.56
CA GLY A 121 -13.09 -15.43 5.44
C GLY A 121 -12.32 -15.03 6.70
N ALA A 122 -12.38 -13.74 7.09
CA ALA A 122 -11.83 -13.28 8.35
C ALA A 122 -12.56 -13.94 9.54
N PRO A 123 -11.83 -14.33 10.60
CA PRO A 123 -12.41 -14.70 11.89
C PRO A 123 -13.36 -13.60 12.41
N LEU A 124 -14.52 -14.00 12.91
CA LEU A 124 -15.59 -13.06 13.29
C LEU A 124 -15.13 -12.06 14.35
N GLU A 125 -14.39 -12.54 15.34
CA GLU A 125 -13.81 -11.76 16.43
C GLU A 125 -12.78 -10.71 15.98
N LEU A 126 -12.24 -10.86 14.76
CA LEU A 126 -11.23 -9.95 14.20
C LEU A 126 -11.83 -8.99 13.17
N LYS A 127 -12.89 -9.42 12.50
CA LYS A 127 -13.38 -8.81 11.25
C LYS A 127 -13.73 -7.33 11.41
N GLU A 128 -14.41 -6.98 12.50
CA GLU A 128 -14.83 -5.59 12.75
C GLU A 128 -13.63 -4.66 12.95
N GLU A 129 -12.73 -5.01 13.87
CA GLU A 129 -11.54 -4.20 14.16
C GLU A 129 -10.62 -4.12 12.93
N LEU A 130 -10.42 -5.23 12.22
CA LEU A 130 -9.65 -5.26 10.98
C LEU A 130 -10.26 -4.34 9.91
N GLN A 131 -11.57 -4.38 9.73
CA GLN A 131 -12.27 -3.51 8.77
C GLN A 131 -12.11 -2.03 9.15
N LYS A 132 -12.20 -1.70 10.44
CA LYS A 132 -12.00 -0.33 10.95
C LYS A 132 -10.59 0.16 10.67
N GLN A 133 -9.57 -0.62 11.02
CA GLN A 133 -8.16 -0.25 10.80
C GLN A 133 -7.84 -0.09 9.31
N LEU A 134 -8.35 -0.97 8.45
CA LEU A 134 -8.18 -0.86 6.99
C LEU A 134 -8.85 0.39 6.43
N ARG A 135 -10.06 0.75 6.91
CA ARG A 135 -10.72 2.00 6.51
C ARG A 135 -9.91 3.23 6.91
N THR A 136 -9.45 3.30 8.16
CA THR A 136 -8.58 4.39 8.62
C THR A 136 -7.31 4.47 7.76
N CYS A 137 -6.69 3.33 7.48
CA CYS A 137 -5.49 3.26 6.66
C CYS A 137 -5.70 3.78 5.22
N MET A 138 -6.84 3.50 4.59
CA MET A 138 -7.13 4.00 3.25
C MET A 138 -7.38 5.52 3.19
N THR A 139 -7.79 6.13 4.31
CA THR A 139 -7.99 7.58 4.40
C THR A 139 -6.69 8.36 4.60
N LEU A 140 -5.57 7.66 4.80
CA LEU A 140 -4.26 8.29 4.90
C LEU A 140 -3.95 9.08 3.64
N SER A 141 -3.68 10.37 3.83
CA SER A 141 -3.37 11.35 2.81
C SER A 141 -2.39 12.37 3.39
N GLY A 142 -1.56 12.97 2.55
CA GLY A 142 -0.51 13.87 3.01
C GLY A 142 0.82 13.72 2.26
N LEU A 143 1.74 14.64 2.54
CA LEU A 143 3.10 14.67 2.01
C LEU A 143 3.98 13.71 2.82
N ALA A 144 4.89 12.98 2.16
CA ALA A 144 5.77 12.00 2.81
C ALA A 144 6.49 12.55 4.06
N SER A 145 6.82 13.84 4.09
CA SER A 145 7.51 14.51 5.21
C SER A 145 6.65 14.82 6.45
N GLN A 146 5.32 14.82 6.34
CA GLN A 146 4.40 15.08 7.47
C GLN A 146 3.79 13.79 8.06
N MET A 147 4.16 12.63 7.50
CA MET A 147 3.39 11.40 7.60
C MET A 147 4.00 10.32 8.49
N GLU A 148 5.25 10.46 8.93
CA GLU A 148 6.00 9.35 9.52
C GLU A 148 5.34 8.74 10.77
N VAL A 149 4.84 9.57 11.70
CA VAL A 149 4.28 9.07 12.97
C VAL A 149 2.93 8.39 12.77
N HIS A 150 2.03 9.01 12.01
CA HIS A 150 0.68 8.47 11.83
C HIS A 150 0.69 7.20 10.96
N HIS A 151 1.55 7.14 9.93
CA HIS A 151 1.74 5.94 9.13
C HIS A 151 2.32 4.79 9.93
N SER A 152 3.38 5.05 10.70
CA SER A 152 4.03 4.03 11.53
C SER A 152 3.05 3.44 12.54
N LEU A 153 2.21 4.27 13.16
CA LEU A 153 1.18 3.80 14.10
C LEU A 153 0.15 2.89 13.42
N VAL A 154 -0.44 3.33 12.30
CA VAL A 154 -1.47 2.56 11.59
C VAL A 154 -0.89 1.24 11.06
N LEU A 155 0.31 1.29 10.49
CA LEU A 155 1.02 0.12 9.99
C LEU A 155 1.30 -0.88 11.11
N ASN A 156 1.84 -0.42 12.25
CA ASN A 156 2.14 -1.28 13.39
C ASN A 156 0.89 -1.87 14.04
N ASN A 157 -0.21 -1.12 14.11
CA ASN A 157 -1.50 -1.63 14.57
C ASN A 157 -2.02 -2.74 13.67
N LEU A 158 -1.97 -2.56 12.34
CA LEU A 158 -2.36 -3.61 11.38
C LEU A 158 -1.47 -4.86 11.51
N LYS A 159 -0.14 -4.69 11.57
CA LYS A 159 0.79 -5.82 11.76
C LYS A 159 0.49 -6.58 13.05
N THR A 160 0.33 -5.86 14.17
CA THR A 160 0.05 -6.44 15.48
C THR A 160 -1.28 -7.21 15.51
N LEU A 161 -2.32 -6.64 14.89
CA LEU A 161 -3.64 -7.24 14.80
C LEU A 161 -3.61 -8.57 14.04
N LEU A 162 -2.88 -8.61 12.92
CA LEU A 162 -2.70 -9.83 12.12
C LEU A 162 -1.81 -10.85 12.86
N TRP A 163 -0.69 -10.39 13.44
CA TRP A 163 0.26 -11.23 14.17
C TRP A 163 -0.40 -11.95 15.34
N LYS A 164 -1.19 -11.23 16.16
CA LYS A 164 -1.95 -11.79 17.28
C LYS A 164 -2.84 -12.96 16.86
N LYS A 165 -3.39 -12.93 15.63
CA LYS A 165 -4.25 -14.03 15.17
C LYS A 165 -3.45 -15.21 14.66
N ILE A 166 -2.38 -14.99 13.91
CA ILE A 166 -1.59 -16.09 13.35
C ILE A 166 -0.72 -16.79 14.40
N SER A 167 -0.22 -16.07 15.41
CA SER A 167 0.56 -16.65 16.52
C SER A 167 -0.25 -17.57 17.43
N ASN A 168 -1.56 -17.33 17.54
CA ASN A 168 -2.51 -18.15 18.30
C ASN A 168 -2.99 -19.40 17.54
N THR A 169 -2.60 -19.54 16.27
CA THR A 169 -2.94 -20.70 15.44
C THR A 169 -1.69 -21.51 15.16
N LYS A 170 -1.79 -22.85 15.06
CA LYS A 170 -0.67 -23.78 14.80
C LYS A 170 -0.04 -23.64 13.39
N TYR A 171 0.03 -22.43 12.84
CA TYR A 171 0.52 -22.13 11.49
C TYR A 171 1.85 -21.35 11.49
N SER A 172 2.57 -21.35 12.63
CA SER A 172 3.98 -20.94 12.71
C SER A 172 4.90 -21.93 12.01
#